data_AF-A0A318R0A9-F1
#
_entry.id   AF-A0A318R0A9-F1
#
_cell.length_a   1.000
_cell.length_b   1.000
_cell.length_c   1.000
_cell.angle_alpha   90.00
_cell.angle_beta   90.00
_cell.angle_gamma   90.00
#
_symmetry.space_group_name_H-M   'P 1'
#
loop_
_entity.id
_entity.type
_entity.pdbx_description
1 polymer ?
#
loop_
_entity_poly.entity_id
_entity_poly.type
_entity_poly.pdbx_seq_one_letter_code
_entity_poly.pdbx_strand_id
1 'polypeptide(L)'
;MQEFITKVLGPNVSSQENAWGITRLTLATLYFHPDILVAKAELETARAGIKTAGQLPNPSFTVLGGPSAHYVGYGASILIEFFGRRYHRIKEARYRAAVAQWEVINTAWKLRSDTRSALLGVWAVSGRLKLVEETAAAKRELFTLEQARFDQGRASALEISQVRTEMIHAELSVSDLRREYAVRKAALAGAIGVPAEALDSIALDTKAFDVCPDLMEYRDSQDMRYQAVMQRADLRELLASYDAARQALRVEVSRRYPDVTISPAYNWDISNRFEVNPSLQIPIFNQNEGPIAEAVGQEHEAAARLRRAENTVFKSISQATANYRGTTSILLQADELAKTVRVRLNQMQHRLQSGAIDRPTMVMTHIEQIQAETALLEAEIQQRQAIGQIEDGMQQPIFDHTSAAQVSGLLENNQRNSP
;
A
#
# COMPACT_ATOMS: atom_id res chain seq x y z
N MET A 1 -16.08 -13.71 -1.86
CA MET A 1 -16.53 -13.06 -0.60
C MET A 1 -17.10 -14.05 0.42
N GLN A 2 -18.09 -14.88 0.07
CA GLN A 2 -18.70 -15.83 1.02
C GLN A 2 -17.69 -16.85 1.59
N GLU A 3 -16.78 -17.37 0.76
CA GLU A 3 -15.69 -18.24 1.20
C GLU A 3 -14.72 -17.56 2.19
N PHE A 4 -14.43 -16.27 2.00
CA PHE A 4 -13.61 -15.48 2.93
C PHE A 4 -14.31 -15.28 4.28
N ILE A 5 -15.62 -15.00 4.28
CA ILE A 5 -16.39 -14.86 5.52
C ILE A 5 -16.30 -16.15 6.32
N THR A 6 -16.50 -17.31 5.69
CA THR A 6 -16.47 -18.61 6.38
C THR A 6 -15.06 -18.99 6.85
N LYS A 7 -14.02 -18.77 6.03
CA LYS A 7 -12.64 -19.19 6.34
C LYS A 7 -11.87 -18.23 7.25
N VAL A 8 -12.08 -16.92 7.10
CA VAL A 8 -11.25 -15.89 7.75
C VAL A 8 -11.98 -15.22 8.91
N LEU A 9 -13.28 -14.98 8.80
CA LEU A 9 -14.07 -14.28 9.83
C LEU A 9 -14.88 -15.22 10.72
N GLY A 10 -15.09 -16.47 10.30
CA GLY A 10 -15.85 -17.48 11.03
C GLY A 10 -17.38 -17.35 10.90
N PRO A 11 -18.16 -18.35 11.36
CA PRO A 11 -19.60 -18.44 11.12
C PRO A 11 -20.48 -17.53 12.01
N ASN A 12 -19.94 -16.88 13.04
CA ASN A 12 -20.71 -16.14 14.06
C ASN A 12 -20.57 -14.60 13.97
N VAL A 13 -20.33 -14.04 12.78
CA VAL A 13 -20.30 -12.58 12.60
C VAL A 13 -21.74 -12.05 12.55
N SER A 14 -22.09 -11.14 13.44
CA SER A 14 -23.46 -10.60 13.60
C SER A 14 -23.90 -9.75 12.40
N SER A 15 -25.21 -9.60 12.20
CA SER A 15 -25.78 -8.91 11.04
C SER A 15 -25.55 -7.39 10.98
N GLN A 16 -25.18 -6.75 12.10
CA GLN A 16 -24.66 -5.37 12.13
C GLN A 16 -23.17 -5.29 11.78
N GLU A 17 -22.42 -6.40 11.94
CA GLU A 17 -21.03 -6.57 11.50
C GLU A 17 -20.93 -7.03 10.03
N ASN A 18 -22.02 -7.00 9.26
CA ASN A 18 -22.04 -7.37 7.84
C ASN A 18 -21.58 -6.27 6.87
N ALA A 19 -21.34 -5.05 7.36
CA ALA A 19 -20.92 -3.95 6.52
C ALA A 19 -19.41 -4.06 6.18
N TRP A 20 -19.05 -3.73 4.94
CA TRP A 20 -17.68 -3.85 4.43
C TRP A 20 -16.95 -2.51 4.54
N GLY A 21 -16.40 -2.23 5.72
CA GLY A 21 -15.54 -1.07 6.00
C GLY A 21 -14.04 -1.34 5.74
N ILE A 22 -13.19 -0.36 6.04
CA ILE A 22 -11.74 -0.37 5.73
C ILE A 22 -11.06 -1.65 6.20
N THR A 23 -11.25 -2.04 7.46
CA THR A 23 -10.57 -3.20 8.07
C THR A 23 -10.92 -4.50 7.35
N ARG A 24 -12.21 -4.74 7.12
CA ARG A 24 -12.70 -5.97 6.49
C ARG A 24 -12.30 -6.04 5.02
N LEU A 25 -12.38 -4.91 4.32
CA LEU A 25 -11.91 -4.82 2.94
C LEU A 25 -10.40 -5.06 2.86
N THR A 26 -9.61 -4.51 3.78
CA THR A 26 -8.18 -4.78 3.87
C THR A 26 -7.88 -6.26 4.06
N LEU A 27 -8.59 -6.93 4.97
CA LEU A 27 -8.44 -8.38 5.18
C LEU A 27 -8.79 -9.17 3.92
N ALA A 28 -9.85 -8.78 3.20
CA ALA A 28 -10.17 -9.37 1.91
C ALA A 28 -9.09 -9.10 0.87
N THR A 29 -8.54 -7.89 0.80
CA THR A 29 -7.42 -7.56 -0.09
C THR A 29 -6.20 -8.43 0.19
N LEU A 30 -5.82 -8.61 1.45
CA LEU A 30 -4.70 -9.48 1.85
C LEU A 30 -4.96 -10.97 1.60
N TYR A 31 -6.21 -11.36 1.33
CA TYR A 31 -6.58 -12.72 0.98
C TYR A 31 -6.67 -12.94 -0.54
N PHE A 32 -7.28 -11.99 -1.28
CA PHE A 32 -7.57 -12.14 -2.70
C PHE A 32 -6.53 -11.51 -3.63
N HIS A 33 -5.83 -10.46 -3.22
CA HIS A 33 -4.97 -9.71 -4.12
C HIS A 33 -3.70 -10.52 -4.48
N PRO A 34 -3.37 -10.73 -5.77
CA PRO A 34 -2.26 -11.61 -6.17
C PRO A 34 -0.89 -11.13 -5.68
N ASP A 35 -0.67 -9.81 -5.58
CA ASP A 35 0.62 -9.25 -5.15
C ASP A 35 1.08 -9.76 -3.77
N ILE A 36 0.16 -10.04 -2.84
CA ILE A 36 0.54 -10.58 -1.52
C ILE A 36 1.03 -12.03 -1.62
N LEU A 37 0.54 -12.79 -2.61
CA LEU A 37 0.99 -14.16 -2.87
C LEU A 37 2.38 -14.15 -3.52
N VAL A 38 2.62 -13.21 -4.45
CA VAL A 38 3.94 -12.98 -5.05
C VAL A 38 4.97 -12.66 -3.98
N ALA A 39 4.70 -11.67 -3.12
CA ALA A 39 5.61 -11.28 -2.04
C ALA A 39 5.90 -12.44 -1.08
N LYS A 40 4.89 -13.25 -0.74
CA LYS A 40 5.07 -14.45 0.10
C LYS A 40 5.95 -15.51 -0.57
N ALA A 41 5.75 -15.76 -1.87
CA ALA A 41 6.56 -16.72 -2.63
C ALA A 41 8.04 -16.27 -2.76
N GLU A 42 8.27 -14.97 -2.92
CA GLU A 42 9.61 -14.38 -2.91
C GLU A 42 10.29 -14.53 -1.54
N LEU A 43 9.55 -14.34 -0.44
CA LEU A 43 10.04 -14.61 0.91
C LEU A 43 10.45 -16.08 1.08
N GLU A 44 9.64 -17.03 0.64
CA GLU A 44 9.98 -18.45 0.71
C GLU A 44 11.22 -18.80 -0.13
N THR A 45 11.35 -18.18 -1.31
CA THR A 45 12.56 -18.30 -2.15
C THR A 45 13.80 -17.76 -1.43
N ALA A 46 13.70 -16.58 -0.80
CA ALA A 46 14.80 -15.99 -0.04
C ALA A 46 15.17 -16.83 1.19
N ARG A 47 14.19 -17.42 1.88
CA ARG A 47 14.41 -18.36 3.00
C ARG A 47 15.12 -19.64 2.53
N ALA A 48 14.73 -20.20 1.39
CA ALA A 48 15.44 -21.33 0.78
C ALA A 48 16.90 -20.96 0.46
N GLY A 49 17.15 -19.70 0.07
CA GLY A 49 18.49 -19.14 -0.11
C GLY A 49 19.40 -19.26 1.12
N ILE A 50 18.84 -19.22 2.34
CA ILE A 50 19.61 -19.45 3.58
C ILE A 50 20.12 -20.89 3.63
N LYS A 51 19.31 -21.87 3.22
CA LYS A 51 19.73 -23.28 3.15
C LYS A 51 20.85 -23.45 2.12
N THR A 52 20.71 -22.86 0.94
CA THR A 52 21.75 -22.86 -0.10
C THR A 52 23.05 -22.22 0.39
N ALA A 53 22.98 -21.06 1.03
CA ALA A 53 24.13 -20.40 1.64
C ALA A 53 24.80 -21.26 2.73
N GLY A 54 24.01 -22.08 3.42
CA GLY A 54 24.46 -23.00 4.45
C GLY A 54 25.05 -24.30 3.94
N GLN A 55 24.94 -24.64 2.65
CA GLN A 55 25.48 -25.90 2.12
C GLN A 55 27.00 -25.93 2.21
N LEU A 56 27.52 -27.12 2.48
CA LEU A 56 28.94 -27.42 2.35
C LEU A 56 29.20 -27.83 0.89
N PRO A 57 30.36 -27.47 0.32
CA PRO A 57 30.78 -28.02 -0.97
C PRO A 57 30.75 -29.55 -0.92
N ASN A 58 30.13 -30.18 -1.92
CA ASN A 58 30.12 -31.63 -2.01
C ASN A 58 31.55 -32.15 -2.26
N PRO A 59 31.96 -33.23 -1.59
CA PRO A 59 33.19 -33.91 -1.98
C PRO A 59 33.01 -34.51 -3.37
N SER A 60 34.08 -34.52 -4.18
CA SER A 60 34.13 -35.32 -5.40
C SER A 60 34.83 -36.65 -5.13
N PHE A 61 34.36 -37.71 -5.76
CA PHE A 61 34.99 -39.02 -5.74
C PHE A 61 35.41 -39.38 -7.16
N THR A 62 36.66 -39.81 -7.31
CA THR A 62 37.26 -40.13 -8.60
C THR A 62 37.78 -41.56 -8.55
N VAL A 63 37.44 -42.34 -9.58
CA VAL A 63 38.05 -43.66 -9.82
C VAL A 63 38.91 -43.53 -11.07
N LEU A 64 40.18 -43.91 -10.97
CA LEU A 64 41.15 -43.83 -12.05
C LEU A 64 41.70 -45.23 -12.35
N GLY A 65 41.57 -45.66 -13.61
CA GLY A 65 42.37 -46.76 -14.14
C GLY A 65 43.78 -46.27 -14.44
N GLY A 66 44.78 -47.09 -14.16
CA GLY A 66 46.19 -46.70 -14.29
C GLY A 66 46.91 -47.34 -15.46
N PRO A 67 48.24 -47.16 -15.55
CA PRO A 67 49.04 -47.59 -16.69
C PRO A 67 49.24 -49.12 -16.77
N SER A 68 48.79 -49.89 -15.77
CA SER A 68 48.87 -51.36 -15.74
C SER A 68 47.48 -51.98 -15.59
N ALA A 69 47.33 -53.24 -16.03
CA ALA A 69 46.07 -53.99 -15.89
C ALA A 69 45.64 -54.24 -14.42
N HIS A 70 46.50 -53.95 -13.46
CA HIS A 70 46.26 -54.16 -12.03
C HIS A 70 46.12 -52.86 -11.23
N TYR A 71 46.22 -51.69 -11.89
CA TYR A 71 46.10 -50.40 -11.21
C TYR A 71 44.64 -49.93 -11.15
N VAL A 72 44.17 -49.68 -9.93
CA VAL A 72 42.93 -48.94 -9.66
C VAL A 72 43.17 -47.92 -8.55
N GLY A 73 42.97 -46.64 -8.85
CA GLY A 73 43.05 -45.54 -7.90
C GLY A 73 41.67 -45.05 -7.48
N TYR A 74 41.47 -44.85 -6.18
CA TYR A 74 40.29 -44.22 -5.60
C TYR A 74 40.72 -42.92 -4.94
N GLY A 75 40.14 -41.80 -5.31
CA GLY A 75 40.42 -40.50 -4.72
C GLY A 75 39.14 -39.82 -4.25
N ALA A 76 39.23 -39.10 -3.15
CA ALA A 76 38.22 -38.09 -2.81
C ALA A 76 38.88 -36.70 -2.81
N SER A 77 38.10 -35.65 -3.05
CA SER A 77 38.56 -34.26 -2.92
C SER A 77 37.55 -33.49 -2.08
N ILE A 78 38.01 -32.98 -0.94
CA ILE A 78 37.18 -32.33 0.07
C ILE A 78 37.63 -30.87 0.20
N LEU A 79 36.77 -29.93 -0.14
CA LEU A 79 37.04 -28.49 0.00
C LEU A 79 36.69 -28.02 1.42
N ILE A 80 37.65 -27.38 2.08
CA ILE A 80 37.45 -26.74 3.38
C ILE A 80 37.44 -25.22 3.17
N GLU A 81 36.27 -24.61 3.37
CA GLU A 81 36.10 -23.15 3.32
C GLU A 81 36.63 -22.51 4.62
N PHE A 82 37.59 -21.59 4.53
CA PHE A 82 38.17 -20.89 5.69
C PHE A 82 37.63 -19.45 5.86
N PHE A 83 38.12 -18.76 6.89
CA PHE A 83 37.91 -17.31 7.13
C PHE A 83 36.45 -16.88 7.27
N GLY A 84 35.60 -17.77 7.80
CA GLY A 84 34.20 -17.45 8.05
C GLY A 84 33.40 -17.18 6.77
N ARG A 85 33.89 -17.55 5.59
CA ARG A 85 33.21 -17.31 4.30
C ARG A 85 31.77 -17.82 4.32
N ARG A 86 31.60 -19.08 4.73
CA ARG A 86 30.27 -19.71 4.91
C ARG A 86 29.40 -18.94 5.91
N TYR A 87 29.98 -18.46 7.01
CA TYR A 87 29.25 -17.67 8.00
C TYR A 87 28.74 -16.33 7.42
N HIS A 88 29.58 -15.60 6.69
CA HIS A 88 29.17 -14.36 6.03
C HIS A 88 28.14 -14.62 4.93
N ARG A 89 28.29 -15.68 4.14
CA ARG A 89 27.30 -16.11 3.13
C ARG A 89 25.94 -16.43 3.75
N ILE A 90 25.93 -17.14 4.89
CA ILE A 90 24.68 -17.41 5.64
C ILE A 90 24.08 -16.10 6.18
N LYS A 91 24.89 -15.20 6.74
CA LYS A 91 24.38 -13.91 7.25
C LYS A 91 23.82 -13.04 6.13
N GLU A 92 24.50 -12.96 5.00
CA GLU A 92 24.01 -12.27 3.81
C GLU A 92 22.63 -12.82 3.39
N ALA A 93 22.51 -14.14 3.24
CA ALA A 93 21.24 -14.77 2.87
C ALA A 93 20.13 -14.52 3.91
N ARG A 94 20.45 -14.45 5.20
CA ARG A 94 19.48 -14.07 6.25
C ARG A 94 19.00 -12.64 6.09
N TYR A 95 19.89 -11.69 5.79
CA TYR A 95 19.48 -10.30 5.54
C TYR A 95 18.68 -10.18 4.24
N ARG A 96 19.01 -10.94 3.18
CA ARG A 96 18.17 -11.01 1.97
C ARG A 96 16.78 -11.58 2.26
N ALA A 97 16.66 -12.58 3.14
CA ALA A 97 15.35 -13.06 3.60
C ALA A 97 14.61 -12.02 4.45
N ALA A 98 15.32 -11.22 5.25
CA ALA A 98 14.73 -10.11 5.99
C ALA A 98 14.22 -9.00 5.06
N VAL A 99 14.93 -8.68 3.97
CA VAL A 99 14.45 -7.78 2.89
C VAL A 99 13.11 -8.28 2.36
N ALA A 100 13.03 -9.54 1.92
CA ALA A 100 11.79 -10.11 1.41
C ALA A 100 10.67 -10.16 2.46
N GLN A 101 11.01 -10.30 3.75
CA GLN A 101 10.03 -10.25 4.83
C GLN A 101 9.43 -8.84 4.99
N TRP A 102 10.26 -7.80 4.95
CA TRP A 102 9.79 -6.43 4.98
C TRP A 102 9.00 -6.07 3.72
N GLU A 103 9.35 -6.65 2.56
CA GLU A 103 8.60 -6.45 1.32
C GLU A 103 7.16 -7.00 1.39
N VAL A 104 6.95 -8.13 2.07
CA VAL A 104 5.58 -8.62 2.36
C VAL A 104 4.79 -7.59 3.17
N ILE A 105 5.42 -6.95 4.16
CA ILE A 105 4.79 -5.93 5.01
C ILE A 105 4.52 -4.65 4.22
N ASN A 106 5.47 -4.21 3.38
CA ASN A 106 5.30 -3.06 2.48
C ASN A 106 4.15 -3.29 1.50
N THR A 107 4.10 -4.48 0.90
CA THR A 107 3.02 -4.89 -0.01
C THR A 107 1.68 -4.86 0.71
N ALA A 108 1.60 -5.44 1.91
CA ALA A 108 0.38 -5.41 2.71
C ALA A 108 -0.07 -3.98 3.06
N TRP A 109 0.88 -3.11 3.43
CA TRP A 109 0.58 -1.70 3.72
C TRP A 109 0.09 -0.95 2.48
N LYS A 110 0.77 -1.12 1.34
CA LYS A 110 0.38 -0.51 0.07
C LYS A 110 -1.03 -0.93 -0.34
N LEU A 111 -1.32 -2.22 -0.30
CA LEU A 111 -2.64 -2.76 -0.61
C LEU A 111 -3.74 -2.21 0.31
N ARG A 112 -3.43 -2.04 1.61
CA ARG A 112 -4.34 -1.38 2.55
C ARG A 112 -4.58 0.09 2.16
N SER A 113 -3.52 0.83 1.87
CA SER A 113 -3.59 2.25 1.45
C SER A 113 -4.40 2.44 0.17
N ASP A 114 -4.17 1.58 -0.83
CA ASP A 114 -4.89 1.59 -2.10
C ASP A 114 -6.38 1.26 -1.89
N THR A 115 -6.68 0.26 -1.05
CA THR A 115 -8.06 -0.11 -0.69
C THR A 115 -8.77 1.04 0.04
N ARG A 116 -8.13 1.66 1.02
CA ARG A 116 -8.66 2.84 1.73
C ARG A 116 -8.93 3.99 0.77
N SER A 117 -7.97 4.30 -0.10
CA SER A 117 -8.07 5.42 -1.06
C SER A 117 -9.19 5.18 -2.08
N ALA A 118 -9.35 3.94 -2.54
CA ALA A 118 -10.45 3.57 -3.42
C ALA A 118 -11.82 3.66 -2.72
N LEU A 119 -11.92 3.23 -1.45
CA LEU A 119 -13.14 3.36 -0.65
C LEU A 119 -13.49 4.83 -0.37
N LEU A 120 -12.49 5.67 -0.07
CA LEU A 120 -12.67 7.12 0.06
C LEU A 120 -13.17 7.74 -1.25
N GLY A 121 -12.67 7.24 -2.39
CA GLY A 121 -13.15 7.64 -3.72
C GLY A 121 -14.63 7.30 -3.94
N VAL A 122 -15.09 6.13 -3.47
CA VAL A 122 -16.51 5.74 -3.49
C VAL A 122 -17.33 6.65 -2.58
N TRP A 123 -16.86 6.95 -1.36
CA TRP A 123 -17.53 7.88 -0.45
C TRP A 123 -17.69 9.28 -1.08
N ALA A 124 -16.59 9.82 -1.63
CA ALA A 124 -16.56 11.14 -2.25
C ALA A 124 -17.56 11.27 -3.41
N VAL A 125 -17.54 10.32 -4.35
CA VAL A 125 -18.47 10.36 -5.50
C VAL A 125 -19.92 10.08 -5.08
N SER A 126 -20.16 9.29 -4.03
CA SER A 126 -21.51 9.09 -3.48
C SER A 126 -22.09 10.39 -2.93
N GLY A 127 -21.29 11.15 -2.16
CA GLY A 127 -21.70 12.45 -1.64
C GLY A 127 -21.98 13.45 -2.76
N ARG A 128 -21.09 13.53 -3.76
CA ARG A 128 -21.28 14.39 -4.95
C ARG A 128 -22.55 14.02 -5.72
N LEU A 129 -22.79 12.72 -5.92
CA LEU A 129 -23.96 12.22 -6.63
C LEU A 129 -25.25 12.65 -5.92
N LYS A 130 -25.30 12.53 -4.59
CA LYS A 130 -26.45 12.97 -3.80
C LYS A 130 -26.75 14.47 -4.00
N LEU A 131 -25.74 15.33 -3.86
CA LEU A 131 -25.92 16.78 -3.97
C LEU A 131 -26.27 17.23 -5.40
N VAL A 132 -25.74 16.56 -6.43
CA VAL A 132 -26.11 16.88 -7.83
C VAL A 132 -27.53 16.42 -8.16
N GLU A 133 -28.00 15.30 -7.59
CA GLU A 133 -29.38 14.84 -7.74
C GLU A 133 -30.36 15.83 -7.09
N GLU A 134 -30.03 16.34 -5.90
CA GLU A 134 -30.78 17.42 -5.23
C GLU A 134 -30.78 18.70 -6.07
N THR A 135 -29.63 19.09 -6.64
CA THR A 135 -29.49 20.26 -7.52
C THR A 135 -30.35 20.11 -8.78
N ALA A 136 -30.33 18.94 -9.43
CA ALA A 136 -31.12 18.67 -10.62
C ALA A 136 -32.62 18.69 -10.33
N ALA A 137 -33.05 18.16 -9.17
CA ALA A 137 -34.43 18.26 -8.72
C ALA A 137 -34.87 19.72 -8.52
N ALA A 138 -34.07 20.52 -7.82
CA ALA A 138 -34.35 21.94 -7.58
C ALA A 138 -34.41 22.76 -8.89
N LYS A 139 -33.48 22.54 -9.83
CA LYS A 139 -33.50 23.22 -11.13
C LYS A 139 -34.68 22.80 -12.01
N ARG A 140 -35.14 21.55 -11.91
CA ARG A 140 -36.37 21.10 -12.59
C ARG A 140 -37.63 21.75 -12.00
N GLU A 141 -37.68 21.90 -10.69
CA GLU A 141 -38.75 22.65 -10.02
C GLU A 141 -38.75 24.12 -10.47
N LEU A 142 -37.58 24.77 -10.49
CA LEU A 142 -37.43 26.14 -10.96
C LEU A 142 -37.91 26.31 -12.40
N PHE A 143 -37.52 25.41 -13.31
CA PHE A 143 -37.99 25.42 -14.70
C PHE A 143 -39.52 25.31 -14.79
N THR A 144 -40.14 24.44 -13.99
CA THR A 144 -41.60 24.26 -13.97
C THR A 144 -42.32 25.53 -13.53
N LEU A 145 -41.81 26.20 -12.49
CA LEU A 145 -42.38 27.45 -11.98
C LEU A 145 -42.23 28.61 -12.97
N GLU A 146 -41.06 28.74 -13.59
CA GLU A 146 -40.80 29.81 -14.56
C GLU A 146 -41.57 29.57 -15.87
N GLN A 147 -41.69 28.32 -16.34
CA GLN A 147 -42.51 28.00 -17.51
C GLN A 147 -43.97 28.44 -17.30
N ALA A 148 -44.54 28.21 -16.11
CA ALA A 148 -45.88 28.68 -15.78
C ALA A 148 -46.01 30.22 -15.77
N ARG A 149 -44.93 30.94 -15.44
CA ARG A 149 -44.89 32.42 -15.52
C ARG A 149 -44.82 32.90 -16.97
N PHE A 150 -44.02 32.23 -17.79
CA PHE A 150 -43.94 32.51 -19.22
C PHE A 150 -45.27 32.30 -19.93
N ASP A 151 -45.98 31.20 -19.62
CA ASP A 151 -47.30 30.91 -20.18
C ASP A 151 -48.35 31.98 -19.79
N GLN A 152 -48.12 32.70 -18.68
CA GLN A 152 -48.92 33.84 -18.24
C GLN A 152 -48.42 35.19 -18.76
N GLY A 153 -47.40 35.21 -19.63
CA GLY A 153 -46.77 36.42 -20.16
C GLY A 153 -45.97 37.23 -19.13
N ARG A 154 -45.55 36.61 -18.03
CA ARG A 154 -44.82 37.24 -16.90
C ARG A 154 -43.33 36.97 -16.89
N ALA A 155 -42.82 36.17 -17.83
CA ALA A 155 -41.41 35.89 -18.03
C ALA A 155 -41.08 35.96 -19.53
N SER A 156 -39.81 36.22 -19.85
CA SER A 156 -39.30 36.29 -21.22
C SER A 156 -38.85 34.92 -21.75
N ALA A 157 -38.85 34.75 -23.07
CA ALA A 157 -38.32 33.53 -23.71
C ALA A 157 -36.83 33.31 -23.39
N LEU A 158 -36.07 34.39 -23.15
CA LEU A 158 -34.66 34.32 -22.78
C LEU A 158 -34.48 33.70 -21.39
N GLU A 159 -35.24 34.15 -20.40
CA GLU A 159 -35.19 33.64 -19.02
C GLU A 159 -35.54 32.14 -18.98
N ILE A 160 -36.59 31.72 -19.69
CA ILE A 160 -36.96 30.30 -19.79
C ILE A 160 -35.87 29.47 -20.45
N SER A 161 -35.28 29.99 -21.54
CA SER A 161 -34.19 29.29 -22.22
C SER A 161 -32.96 29.11 -21.31
N GLN A 162 -32.66 30.10 -20.46
CA GLN A 162 -31.56 30.01 -19.49
C GLN A 162 -31.84 28.95 -18.42
N VAL A 163 -33.01 29.01 -17.77
CA VAL A 163 -33.39 28.05 -16.73
C VAL A 163 -33.47 26.62 -17.28
N ARG A 164 -33.98 26.44 -18.51
CA ARG A 164 -34.01 25.15 -19.20
C ARG A 164 -32.59 24.61 -19.44
N THR A 165 -31.68 25.46 -19.90
CA THR A 165 -30.28 25.09 -20.15
C THR A 165 -29.59 24.65 -18.86
N GLU A 166 -29.79 25.39 -17.77
CA GLU A 166 -29.25 25.04 -16.46
C GLU A 166 -29.80 23.71 -15.92
N MET A 167 -31.09 23.44 -16.08
CA MET A 167 -31.70 22.16 -15.71
C MET A 167 -31.06 21.01 -16.50
N ILE A 168 -30.91 21.15 -17.82
CA ILE A 168 -30.27 20.14 -18.67
C ILE A 168 -28.81 19.91 -18.23
N HIS A 169 -28.05 20.96 -17.92
CA HIS A 169 -26.68 20.80 -17.41
C HIS A 169 -26.61 20.03 -16.09
N ALA A 170 -27.56 20.25 -15.17
CA ALA A 170 -27.61 19.50 -13.92
C ALA A 170 -27.97 18.02 -14.14
N GLU A 171 -28.90 17.71 -15.06
CA GLU A 171 -29.25 16.33 -15.42
C GLU A 171 -28.08 15.58 -16.11
N LEU A 172 -27.31 16.27 -16.96
CA LEU A 172 -26.07 15.73 -17.52
C LEU A 172 -25.05 15.43 -16.41
N SER A 173 -24.89 16.34 -15.45
CA SER A 173 -23.97 16.15 -14.32
C SER A 173 -24.35 14.95 -13.43
N VAL A 174 -25.64 14.66 -13.24
CA VAL A 174 -26.12 13.43 -12.58
C VAL A 174 -25.65 12.19 -13.36
N SER A 175 -25.82 12.19 -14.68
CA SER A 175 -25.43 11.06 -15.53
C SER A 175 -23.91 10.82 -15.48
N ASP A 176 -23.12 11.91 -15.49
CA ASP A 176 -21.66 11.85 -15.37
C ASP A 176 -21.21 11.30 -14.00
N LEU A 177 -21.82 11.74 -12.90
CA LEU A 177 -21.48 11.26 -11.56
C LEU A 177 -21.95 9.82 -11.31
N ARG A 178 -23.05 9.37 -11.92
CA ARG A 178 -23.45 7.94 -11.89
C ARG A 178 -22.44 7.07 -12.61
N ARG A 179 -21.95 7.52 -13.78
CA ARG A 179 -20.85 6.85 -14.48
C ARG A 179 -19.60 6.82 -13.62
N GLU A 180 -19.21 7.94 -13.01
CA GLU A 180 -18.03 7.99 -12.13
C GLU A 180 -18.20 7.07 -10.92
N TYR A 181 -19.38 7.00 -10.30
CA TYR A 181 -19.66 6.07 -9.21
C TYR A 181 -19.37 4.62 -9.60
N ALA A 182 -19.84 4.18 -10.77
CA ALA A 182 -19.55 2.85 -11.29
C ALA A 182 -18.04 2.63 -11.51
N VAL A 183 -17.33 3.64 -12.04
CA VAL A 183 -15.86 3.57 -12.21
C VAL A 183 -15.15 3.48 -10.86
N ARG A 184 -15.54 4.24 -9.84
CA ARG A 184 -14.93 4.19 -8.50
C ARG A 184 -15.20 2.86 -7.80
N LYS A 185 -16.39 2.29 -7.99
CA LYS A 185 -16.73 0.95 -7.48
C LYS A 185 -15.87 -0.13 -8.14
N ALA A 186 -15.67 -0.07 -9.46
CA ALA A 186 -14.77 -0.97 -10.17
C ALA A 186 -13.30 -0.81 -9.73
N ALA A 187 -12.85 0.43 -9.50
CA ALA A 187 -11.51 0.70 -8.97
C ALA A 187 -11.32 0.11 -7.56
N LEU A 188 -12.33 0.18 -6.69
CA LEU A 188 -12.31 -0.48 -5.39
C LEU A 188 -12.22 -2.01 -5.52
N ALA A 189 -12.97 -2.61 -6.44
CA ALA A 189 -12.88 -4.05 -6.70
C ALA A 189 -11.46 -4.46 -7.14
N GLY A 190 -10.87 -3.68 -8.05
CA GLY A 190 -9.50 -3.84 -8.49
C GLY A 190 -8.49 -3.73 -7.34
N ALA A 191 -8.64 -2.74 -6.46
CA ALA A 191 -7.77 -2.57 -5.28
C ALA A 191 -7.86 -3.75 -4.29
N ILE A 192 -9.00 -4.44 -4.22
CA ILE A 192 -9.19 -5.65 -3.41
C ILE A 192 -8.66 -6.91 -4.13
N GLY A 193 -8.53 -6.86 -5.45
CA GLY A 193 -8.16 -8.01 -6.28
C GLY A 193 -9.35 -8.92 -6.62
N VAL A 194 -10.56 -8.37 -6.74
CA VAL A 194 -11.78 -9.13 -7.10
C VAL A 194 -12.48 -8.53 -8.33
N PRO A 195 -13.30 -9.31 -9.06
CA PRO A 195 -14.16 -8.78 -10.13
C PRO A 195 -15.15 -7.73 -9.59
N ALA A 196 -15.55 -6.77 -10.43
CA ALA A 196 -16.44 -5.67 -10.03
C ALA A 196 -17.80 -6.16 -9.53
N GLU A 197 -18.31 -7.24 -10.13
CA GLU A 197 -19.58 -7.88 -9.80
C GLU A 197 -19.59 -8.44 -8.37
N ALA A 198 -18.41 -8.75 -7.81
CA ALA A 198 -18.29 -9.20 -6.42
C ALA A 198 -18.73 -8.14 -5.42
N LEU A 199 -18.72 -6.85 -5.80
CA LEU A 199 -19.17 -5.74 -4.96
C LEU A 199 -20.67 -5.41 -5.13
N ASP A 200 -21.40 -6.07 -6.02
CA ASP A 200 -22.84 -5.79 -6.23
C ASP A 200 -23.74 -6.35 -5.13
N SER A 201 -23.27 -7.40 -4.45
CA SER A 201 -24.01 -8.09 -3.39
C SER A 201 -23.64 -7.64 -1.98
N ILE A 202 -22.76 -6.63 -1.83
CA ILE A 202 -22.26 -6.19 -0.53
C ILE A 202 -22.66 -4.75 -0.22
N ALA A 203 -22.96 -4.49 1.06
CA ALA A 203 -23.11 -3.14 1.58
C ALA A 203 -21.73 -2.60 2.01
N LEU A 204 -21.23 -1.59 1.28
CA LEU A 204 -20.02 -0.88 1.64
C LEU A 204 -20.28 0.05 2.83
N ASP A 205 -19.38 0.02 3.81
CA ASP A 205 -19.42 0.96 4.93
C ASP A 205 -18.38 2.07 4.71
N THR A 206 -18.85 3.28 4.46
CA THR A 206 -18.02 4.46 4.26
C THR A 206 -18.06 5.43 5.44
N LYS A 207 -18.72 5.06 6.55
CA LYS A 207 -18.92 5.95 7.72
C LYS A 207 -17.64 6.38 8.41
N ALA A 208 -16.56 5.62 8.23
CA ALA A 208 -15.22 5.98 8.70
C ALA A 208 -14.74 7.34 8.17
N PHE A 209 -15.33 7.83 7.06
CA PHE A 209 -14.99 9.13 6.47
C PHE A 209 -15.96 10.25 6.85
N ASP A 210 -17.13 9.94 7.42
CA ASP A 210 -18.11 10.96 7.80
C ASP A 210 -17.59 11.81 8.97
N VAL A 211 -16.93 11.19 9.94
CA VAL A 211 -16.35 11.88 11.11
C VAL A 211 -14.85 12.04 10.91
N CYS A 212 -14.33 13.24 11.17
CA CYS A 212 -12.89 13.48 11.15
C CYS A 212 -12.22 12.69 12.29
N PRO A 213 -11.22 11.84 12.01
CA PRO A 213 -10.41 11.22 13.05
C PRO A 213 -9.72 12.27 13.93
N ASP A 214 -9.52 11.95 15.21
CA ASP A 214 -8.71 12.78 16.10
C ASP A 214 -7.22 12.63 15.76
N LEU A 215 -6.58 13.75 15.41
CA LEU A 215 -5.17 13.82 15.04
C LEU A 215 -4.31 14.52 16.10
N MET A 216 -4.75 14.58 17.36
CA MET A 216 -3.95 15.17 18.44
C MET A 216 -2.54 14.55 18.55
N GLU A 217 -2.40 13.24 18.33
CA GLU A 217 -1.12 12.53 18.32
C GLU A 217 -0.19 12.93 17.15
N TYR A 218 -0.75 13.43 16.05
CA TYR A 218 -0.04 13.76 14.81
C TYR A 218 0.15 15.28 14.59
N ARG A 219 0.21 16.07 15.68
CA ARG A 219 0.39 17.53 15.58
C ARG A 219 1.83 17.95 15.29
N ASP A 220 2.80 17.30 15.92
CA ASP A 220 4.21 17.63 15.77
C ASP A 220 4.85 16.78 14.67
N SER A 221 5.30 17.46 13.61
CA SER A 221 5.95 16.81 12.49
C SER A 221 7.32 16.23 12.86
N GLN A 222 7.98 16.71 13.91
CA GLN A 222 9.26 16.16 14.36
C GLN A 222 9.09 14.80 15.05
N ASP A 223 8.12 14.69 15.96
CA ASP A 223 7.79 13.42 16.62
C ASP A 223 7.34 12.37 15.60
N MET A 224 6.51 12.77 14.63
CA MET A 224 6.09 11.92 13.52
C MET A 224 7.28 11.39 12.71
N ARG A 225 8.27 12.24 12.38
CA ARG A 225 9.48 11.81 11.65
C ARG A 225 10.29 10.81 12.46
N TYR A 226 10.45 11.05 13.76
CA TYR A 226 11.19 10.12 14.64
C TYR A 226 10.50 8.75 14.70
N GLN A 227 9.18 8.73 14.90
CA GLN A 227 8.41 7.50 14.90
C GLN A 227 8.46 6.77 13.54
N ALA A 228 8.34 7.51 12.43
CA ALA A 228 8.40 6.95 11.08
C ALA A 228 9.72 6.23 10.79
N VAL A 229 10.87 6.80 11.20
CA VAL A 229 12.19 6.14 11.05
C VAL A 229 12.25 4.82 11.81
N MET A 230 11.57 4.74 12.95
CA MET A 230 11.61 3.55 13.81
C MET A 230 10.64 2.46 13.36
N GLN A 231 9.52 2.82 12.73
CA GLN A 231 8.41 1.90 12.53
C GLN A 231 8.14 1.53 11.07
N ARG A 232 8.52 2.38 10.10
CA ARG A 232 8.18 2.10 8.68
C ARG A 232 8.93 0.89 8.14
N ALA A 233 8.19 0.02 7.46
CA ALA A 233 8.69 -1.21 6.87
C ALA A 233 9.64 -0.96 5.68
N ASP A 234 9.44 0.10 4.90
CA ASP A 234 10.30 0.43 3.75
C ASP A 234 11.71 0.85 4.17
N LEU A 235 11.84 1.59 5.26
CA LEU A 235 13.15 1.91 5.85
C LEU A 235 13.81 0.67 6.46
N ARG A 236 13.04 -0.23 7.08
CA ARG A 236 13.55 -1.49 7.63
C ARG A 236 14.03 -2.46 6.55
N GLU A 237 13.32 -2.52 5.44
CA GLU A 237 13.71 -3.24 4.24
C GLU A 237 15.05 -2.74 3.70
N LEU A 238 15.18 -1.42 3.49
CA LEU A 238 16.41 -0.81 2.98
C LEU A 238 17.59 -0.95 3.95
N LEU A 239 17.33 -0.92 5.26
CA LEU A 239 18.35 -1.21 6.27
C LEU A 239 18.83 -2.67 6.17
N ALA A 240 17.92 -3.62 6.02
CA ALA A 240 18.28 -5.02 5.80
C ALA A 240 19.04 -5.22 4.48
N SER A 241 18.69 -4.47 3.43
CA SER A 241 19.39 -4.48 2.14
C SER A 241 20.83 -3.95 2.26
N TYR A 242 21.02 -2.86 3.02
CA TYR A 242 22.35 -2.36 3.37
C TYR A 242 23.17 -3.40 4.15
N ASP A 243 22.59 -4.05 5.15
CA ASP A 243 23.28 -5.10 5.92
C ASP A 243 23.62 -6.33 5.06
N ALA A 244 22.77 -6.69 4.10
CA ALA A 244 23.05 -7.73 3.11
C ALA A 244 24.26 -7.37 2.25
N ALA A 245 24.29 -6.16 1.68
CA ALA A 245 25.43 -5.67 0.89
C ALA A 245 26.74 -5.66 1.70
N ARG A 246 26.66 -5.28 2.97
CA ARG A 246 27.82 -5.31 3.89
C ARG A 246 28.32 -6.74 4.16
N GLN A 247 27.43 -7.73 4.24
CA GLN A 247 27.87 -9.13 4.35
C GLN A 247 28.41 -9.67 3.03
N ALA A 248 27.84 -9.28 1.88
CA ALA A 248 28.36 -9.63 0.57
C ALA A 248 29.81 -9.14 0.40
N LEU A 249 30.11 -7.90 0.82
CA LEU A 249 31.48 -7.40 0.86
C LEU A 249 32.40 -8.28 1.73
N ARG A 250 31.94 -8.74 2.89
CA ARG A 250 32.74 -9.64 3.74
C ARG A 250 32.97 -11.01 3.10
N VAL A 251 32.02 -11.51 2.30
CA VAL A 251 32.23 -12.72 1.49
C VAL A 251 33.34 -12.48 0.47
N GLU A 252 33.32 -11.37 -0.26
CA GLU A 252 34.36 -11.06 -1.25
C GLU A 252 35.74 -10.81 -0.61
N VAL A 253 35.79 -10.15 0.55
CA VAL A 253 37.04 -9.99 1.32
C VAL A 253 37.58 -11.34 1.80
N SER A 254 36.71 -12.30 2.16
CA SER A 254 37.15 -13.63 2.57
C SER A 254 37.76 -14.46 1.42
N ARG A 255 37.47 -14.13 0.16
CA ARG A 255 38.08 -14.79 -1.03
C ARG A 255 39.52 -14.37 -1.28
N ARG A 256 40.03 -13.35 -0.58
CA ARG A 256 41.47 -13.04 -0.57
C ARG A 256 42.29 -14.17 0.05
N TYR A 257 41.66 -14.97 0.90
CA TYR A 257 42.31 -16.08 1.56
C TYR A 257 41.99 -17.39 0.84
N PRO A 258 43.02 -18.21 0.58
CA PRO A 258 42.87 -19.41 -0.21
C PRO A 258 42.16 -20.53 0.57
N ASP A 259 41.36 -21.34 -0.13
CA ASP A 259 40.74 -22.53 0.44
C ASP A 259 41.69 -23.73 0.38
N VAL A 260 41.66 -24.58 1.41
CA VAL A 260 42.43 -25.83 1.42
C VAL A 260 41.54 -26.94 0.89
N THR A 261 42.02 -27.67 -0.10
CA THR A 261 41.43 -28.94 -0.52
C THR A 261 42.26 -30.07 0.05
N ILE A 262 41.60 -31.04 0.70
CA ILE A 262 42.25 -32.27 1.16
C ILE A 262 41.83 -33.40 0.24
N SER A 263 42.82 -34.04 -0.40
CA SER A 263 42.59 -35.11 -1.37
C SER A 263 43.20 -36.43 -0.90
N PRO A 264 42.50 -37.23 -0.08
CA PRO A 264 42.92 -38.59 0.23
C PRO A 264 42.78 -39.48 -1.00
N ALA A 265 43.78 -40.31 -1.25
CA ALA A 265 43.81 -41.26 -2.36
C ALA A 265 44.30 -42.62 -1.88
N TYR A 266 43.70 -43.68 -2.42
CA TYR A 266 44.13 -45.06 -2.23
C TYR A 266 44.38 -45.69 -3.60
N ASN A 267 45.63 -46.08 -3.83
CA ASN A 267 46.06 -46.69 -5.07
C ASN A 267 46.31 -48.17 -4.82
N TRP A 268 45.54 -49.02 -5.49
CA TRP A 268 45.76 -50.45 -5.55
C TRP A 268 46.61 -50.75 -6.79
N ASP A 269 47.80 -51.31 -6.59
CA ASP A 269 48.72 -51.83 -7.60
C ASP A 269 49.47 -53.04 -6.98
N ILE A 270 50.65 -53.43 -7.50
CA ILE A 270 51.52 -54.47 -6.91
C ILE A 270 51.84 -54.21 -5.42
N SER A 271 51.80 -52.95 -4.97
CA SER A 271 51.82 -52.54 -3.56
C SER A 271 50.76 -51.47 -3.30
N ASN A 272 50.01 -51.62 -2.21
CA ASN A 272 48.94 -50.70 -1.83
C ASN A 272 49.51 -49.42 -1.21
N ARG A 273 49.07 -48.26 -1.68
CA ARG A 273 49.48 -46.96 -1.12
C ARG A 273 48.29 -46.11 -0.76
N PHE A 274 48.31 -45.55 0.44
CA PHE A 274 47.40 -44.52 0.89
C PHE A 274 48.16 -43.19 0.99
N GLU A 275 47.61 -42.14 0.39
CA GLU A 275 48.21 -40.82 0.30
C GLU A 275 47.19 -39.77 0.69
N VAL A 276 47.63 -38.70 1.36
CA VAL A 276 46.79 -37.54 1.66
C VAL A 276 47.48 -36.31 1.08
N ASN A 277 46.85 -35.72 0.07
CA ASN A 277 47.42 -34.60 -0.66
C ASN A 277 46.64 -33.32 -0.34
N PRO A 278 47.13 -32.47 0.59
CA PRO A 278 46.57 -31.13 0.77
C PRO A 278 46.99 -30.23 -0.39
N SER A 279 46.06 -29.43 -0.92
CA SER A 279 46.35 -28.42 -1.94
C SER A 279 45.74 -27.07 -1.55
N LEU A 280 46.44 -26.00 -1.92
CA LEU A 280 46.07 -24.62 -1.63
C LEU A 280 46.35 -23.76 -2.86
N GLN A 281 45.36 -23.01 -3.33
CA GLN A 281 45.54 -22.10 -4.45
C GLN A 281 45.93 -20.70 -3.93
N ILE A 282 47.21 -20.33 -4.00
CA ILE A 282 47.68 -19.03 -3.50
C ILE A 282 47.38 -17.92 -4.53
N PRO A 283 46.56 -16.90 -4.18
CA PRO A 283 46.20 -15.83 -5.12
C PRO A 283 47.33 -14.80 -5.24
N ILE A 284 48.30 -15.05 -6.14
CA ILE A 284 49.42 -14.11 -6.40
C ILE A 284 48.99 -13.00 -7.37
N PHE A 285 48.36 -13.37 -8.49
CA PHE A 285 47.97 -12.42 -9.55
C PHE A 285 46.54 -11.88 -9.40
N ASN A 286 45.66 -12.61 -8.71
CA ASN A 286 44.26 -12.23 -8.53
C ASN A 286 43.89 -12.33 -7.05
N GLN A 287 44.01 -11.21 -6.34
CA GLN A 287 43.64 -11.10 -4.91
C GLN A 287 42.17 -10.69 -4.73
N ASN A 288 41.31 -10.96 -5.71
CA ASN A 288 39.88 -10.60 -5.69
C ASN A 288 39.62 -9.07 -5.59
N GLU A 289 40.56 -8.22 -6.01
CA GLU A 289 40.48 -6.75 -5.85
C GLU A 289 39.30 -6.15 -6.60
N GLY A 290 39.00 -6.63 -7.81
CA GLY A 290 37.87 -6.20 -8.62
C GLY A 290 36.52 -6.46 -7.93
N PRO A 291 36.16 -7.72 -7.63
CA PRO A 291 34.92 -8.04 -6.94
C PRO A 291 34.78 -7.38 -5.56
N ILE A 292 35.88 -7.15 -4.84
CA ILE A 292 35.86 -6.37 -3.60
C ILE A 292 35.49 -4.91 -3.88
N ALA A 293 36.08 -4.27 -4.89
CA ALA A 293 35.75 -2.90 -5.26
C ALA A 293 34.28 -2.77 -5.72
N GLU A 294 33.76 -3.75 -6.46
CA GLU A 294 32.33 -3.83 -6.81
C GLU A 294 31.45 -3.93 -5.57
N ALA A 295 31.77 -4.80 -4.62
CA ALA A 295 31.00 -4.96 -3.39
C ALA A 295 31.06 -3.72 -2.48
N VAL A 296 32.19 -3.00 -2.45
CA VAL A 296 32.28 -1.68 -1.78
C VAL A 296 31.34 -0.67 -2.45
N GLY A 297 31.32 -0.65 -3.78
CA GLY A 297 30.38 0.18 -4.55
C GLY A 297 28.92 -0.13 -4.23
N GLN A 298 28.56 -1.42 -4.17
CA GLN A 298 27.20 -1.87 -3.81
C GLN A 298 26.82 -1.50 -2.37
N GLU A 299 27.74 -1.59 -1.39
CA GLU A 299 27.49 -1.12 -0.02
C GLU A 299 27.21 0.39 0.01
N HIS A 300 28.03 1.20 -0.68
CA HIS A 300 27.84 2.65 -0.76
C HIS A 300 26.52 3.00 -1.44
N GLU A 301 26.15 2.28 -2.49
CA GLU A 301 24.87 2.46 -3.17
C GLU A 301 23.69 2.14 -2.24
N ALA A 302 23.74 1.02 -1.51
CA ALA A 302 22.69 0.65 -0.56
C ALA A 302 22.53 1.70 0.55
N ALA A 303 23.65 2.23 1.08
CA ALA A 303 23.63 3.31 2.07
C ALA A 303 23.02 4.62 1.49
N ALA A 304 23.32 4.96 0.24
CA ALA A 304 22.75 6.13 -0.42
C ALA A 304 21.24 5.96 -0.69
N ARG A 305 20.78 4.76 -1.06
CA ARG A 305 19.36 4.42 -1.22
C ARG A 305 18.60 4.58 0.09
N LEU A 306 19.15 4.11 1.22
CA LEU A 306 18.55 4.28 2.55
C LEU A 306 18.40 5.76 2.91
N ARG A 307 19.46 6.58 2.76
CA ARG A 307 19.39 8.03 3.02
C ARG A 307 18.39 8.74 2.12
N ARG A 308 18.29 8.34 0.85
CA ARG A 308 17.28 8.87 -0.08
C ARG A 308 15.87 8.56 0.41
N ALA A 309 15.61 7.33 0.84
CA ALA A 309 14.31 6.93 1.35
C ALA A 309 13.93 7.70 2.63
N GLU A 310 14.87 7.84 3.57
CA GLU A 310 14.67 8.67 4.78
C GLU A 310 14.24 10.10 4.43
N ASN A 311 14.96 10.75 3.50
CA ASN A 311 14.60 12.09 3.03
C ASN A 311 13.23 12.14 2.33
N THR A 312 12.88 11.11 1.55
CA THR A 312 11.57 10.98 0.92
C THR A 312 10.46 10.86 1.96
N VAL A 313 10.67 10.05 3.01
CA VAL A 313 9.71 9.91 4.12
C VAL A 313 9.52 11.25 4.81
N PHE A 314 10.60 11.95 5.18
CA PHE A 314 10.50 13.26 5.83
C PHE A 314 9.80 14.30 4.96
N LYS A 315 10.09 14.31 3.66
CA LYS A 315 9.40 15.18 2.70
C LYS A 315 7.90 14.84 2.66
N SER A 316 7.54 13.55 2.55
CA SER A 316 6.14 13.12 2.45
C SER A 316 5.34 13.50 3.70
N ILE A 317 5.88 13.28 4.90
CA ILE A 317 5.25 13.68 6.18
C ILE A 317 5.06 15.19 6.22
N SER A 318 6.10 15.96 5.86
CA SER A 318 6.02 17.43 5.87
C SER A 318 4.94 17.96 4.92
N GLN A 319 4.85 17.38 3.71
CA GLN A 319 3.84 17.71 2.73
C GLN A 319 2.44 17.32 3.20
N ALA A 320 2.28 16.11 3.74
CA ALA A 320 1.00 15.62 4.26
C ALA A 320 0.48 16.48 5.42
N THR A 321 1.34 16.83 6.39
CA THR A 321 0.97 17.72 7.51
C THR A 321 0.63 19.12 7.02
N ALA A 322 1.36 19.68 6.05
CA ALA A 322 1.04 20.99 5.47
C ALA A 322 -0.31 20.96 4.72
N ASN A 323 -0.55 19.94 3.90
CA ASN A 323 -1.81 19.71 3.20
C ASN A 323 -2.97 19.58 4.18
N TYR A 324 -2.80 18.80 5.26
CA TYR A 324 -3.82 18.64 6.29
C TYR A 324 -4.17 19.97 6.98
N ARG A 325 -3.16 20.77 7.35
CA ARG A 325 -3.40 22.09 7.96
C ARG A 325 -4.13 23.03 7.01
N GLY A 326 -3.71 23.07 5.73
CA GLY A 326 -4.36 23.89 4.70
C GLY A 326 -5.80 23.48 4.45
N THR A 327 -6.06 22.19 4.21
CA THR A 327 -7.41 21.65 3.95
C THR A 327 -8.32 21.78 5.17
N THR A 328 -7.80 21.65 6.39
CA THR A 328 -8.56 21.91 7.61
C THR A 328 -9.01 23.38 7.72
N SER A 329 -8.13 24.32 7.35
CA SER A 329 -8.51 25.75 7.30
C SER A 329 -9.59 26.02 6.26
N ILE A 330 -9.53 25.37 5.09
CA ILE A 330 -10.55 25.48 4.05
C ILE A 330 -11.87 24.89 4.53
N LEU A 331 -11.85 23.73 5.19
CA LEU A 331 -13.04 23.09 5.75
C LEU A 331 -13.74 23.99 6.76
N LEU A 332 -13.01 24.61 7.68
CA LEU A 332 -13.60 25.54 8.66
C LEU A 332 -14.29 26.74 7.98
N GLN A 333 -13.72 27.26 6.90
CA GLN A 333 -14.34 28.36 6.12
C GLN A 333 -15.58 27.89 5.35
N ALA A 334 -15.54 26.70 4.76
CA ALA A 334 -16.67 26.12 4.04
C ALA A 334 -17.85 25.77 4.98
N ASP A 335 -17.55 25.28 6.19
CA ASP A 335 -18.54 25.00 7.23
C ASP A 335 -19.24 26.29 7.70
N GLU A 336 -18.49 27.36 7.92
CA GLU A 336 -19.06 28.67 8.28
C GLU A 336 -19.95 29.25 7.16
N LEU A 337 -19.55 29.10 5.90
CA LEU A 337 -20.36 29.47 4.74
C LEU A 337 -21.67 28.66 4.70
N ALA A 338 -21.59 27.34 4.84
CA ALA A 338 -22.76 26.46 4.82
C ALA A 338 -23.74 26.79 5.96
N LYS A 339 -23.24 27.05 7.17
CA LYS A 339 -24.05 27.53 8.31
C LYS A 339 -24.72 28.86 8.01
N THR A 340 -24.00 29.82 7.44
CA THR A 340 -24.53 31.14 7.08
C THR A 340 -25.67 31.03 6.06
N VAL A 341 -25.50 30.23 5.02
CA VAL A 341 -26.54 30.02 3.99
C VAL A 341 -27.75 29.26 4.56
N ARG A 342 -27.53 28.29 5.45
CA ARG A 342 -28.62 27.57 6.13
C ARG A 342 -29.49 28.49 7.00
N VAL A 343 -28.88 29.45 7.70
CA VAL A 343 -29.62 30.49 8.44
C VAL A 343 -30.42 31.38 7.48
N ARG A 344 -29.85 31.77 6.33
CA ARG A 344 -30.54 32.56 5.30
C ARG A 344 -31.75 31.82 4.73
N LEU A 345 -31.64 30.52 4.48
CA LEU A 345 -32.75 29.71 3.97
C LEU A 345 -33.96 29.74 4.93
N ASN A 346 -33.72 29.55 6.24
CA ASN A 346 -34.77 29.63 7.25
C ASN A 346 -35.46 31.00 7.26
N GLN A 347 -34.69 32.09 7.10
CA GLN A 347 -35.24 33.44 6.99
C GLN A 347 -36.08 33.63 5.72
N MET A 348 -35.64 33.11 4.58
CA MET A 348 -36.39 33.16 3.32
C MET A 348 -37.67 32.34 3.38
N GLN A 349 -37.65 31.19 4.07
CA GLN A 349 -38.84 30.38 4.28
C GLN A 349 -39.93 31.14 5.05
N HIS A 350 -39.57 31.90 6.09
CA HIS A 350 -40.52 32.78 6.79
C HIS A 350 -41.06 33.90 5.89
N ARG A 351 -40.22 34.49 5.03
CA ARG A 351 -40.65 35.51 4.05
C ARG A 351 -41.58 34.95 2.98
N LEU A 352 -41.40 33.68 2.59
CA LEU A 352 -42.30 33.00 1.67
C LEU A 352 -43.67 32.80 2.32
N GLN A 353 -43.70 32.37 3.59
CA GLN A 353 -44.94 32.20 4.36
C GLN A 353 -45.71 33.52 4.52
N SER A 354 -45.01 34.66 4.64
CA SER A 354 -45.63 35.98 4.70
C SER A 354 -45.96 36.58 3.32
N GLY A 355 -45.71 35.86 2.22
CA GLY A 355 -45.94 36.34 0.85
C GLY A 355 -44.99 37.44 0.39
N ALA A 356 -43.89 37.68 1.11
CA ALA A 356 -42.91 38.73 0.81
C ALA A 356 -41.90 38.33 -0.28
N ILE A 357 -41.78 37.03 -0.56
CA ILE A 357 -41.03 36.49 -1.70
C ILE A 357 -41.89 35.48 -2.46
N ASP A 358 -41.51 35.21 -3.71
CA ASP A 358 -42.16 34.19 -4.54
C ASP A 358 -41.50 32.81 -4.39
N ARG A 359 -42.15 31.78 -4.94
CA ARG A 359 -41.60 30.40 -4.94
C ARG A 359 -40.29 30.28 -5.72
N PRO A 360 -40.11 30.85 -6.92
CA PRO A 360 -38.83 30.79 -7.64
C PRO A 360 -37.65 31.33 -6.84
N THR A 361 -37.82 32.45 -6.13
CA THR A 361 -36.79 33.00 -5.24
C THR A 361 -36.42 32.01 -4.12
N MET A 362 -37.41 31.32 -3.54
CA MET A 362 -37.14 30.27 -2.54
C MET A 362 -36.35 29.10 -3.13
N VAL A 363 -36.71 28.63 -4.33
CA VAL A 363 -35.99 27.54 -5.01
C VAL A 363 -34.56 27.96 -5.37
N MET A 364 -34.35 29.18 -5.85
CA MET A 364 -33.00 29.74 -6.06
C MET A 364 -32.18 29.77 -4.77
N THR A 365 -32.79 30.16 -3.64
CA THR A 365 -32.12 30.13 -2.32
C THR A 365 -31.75 28.71 -1.90
N HIS A 366 -32.59 27.71 -2.20
CA HIS A 366 -32.27 26.31 -1.95
C HIS A 366 -31.12 25.82 -2.84
N ILE A 367 -31.05 26.24 -4.11
CA ILE A 367 -29.91 25.95 -4.99
C ILE A 367 -28.61 26.56 -4.42
N GLU A 368 -28.65 27.79 -3.90
CA GLU A 368 -27.49 28.41 -3.22
C GLU A 368 -27.04 27.60 -1.99
N GLN A 369 -27.98 27.03 -1.22
CA GLN A 369 -27.66 26.15 -0.10
C GLN A 369 -26.94 24.89 -0.58
N ILE A 370 -27.46 24.20 -1.60
CA ILE A 370 -26.84 22.98 -2.12
C ILE A 370 -25.44 23.29 -2.67
N GLN A 371 -25.22 24.45 -3.27
CA GLN A 371 -23.88 24.90 -3.69
C GLN A 371 -22.92 25.08 -2.51
N ALA A 372 -23.38 25.67 -1.40
CA ALA A 372 -22.58 25.80 -0.19
C ALA A 372 -22.27 24.43 0.45
N GLU A 373 -23.24 23.52 0.46
CA GLU A 373 -23.05 22.14 0.94
C GLU A 373 -22.11 21.33 0.03
N THR A 374 -22.11 21.60 -1.28
CA THR A 374 -21.15 21.03 -2.23
C THR A 374 -19.73 21.52 -1.93
N ALA A 375 -19.55 22.82 -1.67
CA ALA A 375 -18.25 23.36 -1.28
C ALA A 375 -17.74 22.78 0.04
N LEU A 376 -18.64 22.56 1.00
CA LEU A 376 -18.33 21.88 2.26
C LEU A 376 -17.87 20.44 2.02
N LEU A 377 -18.62 19.65 1.26
CA LEU A 377 -18.25 18.27 0.94
C LEU A 377 -16.90 18.19 0.23
N GLU A 378 -16.62 19.08 -0.73
CA GLU A 378 -15.31 19.10 -1.39
C GLU A 378 -14.16 19.37 -0.41
N ALA A 379 -14.37 20.29 0.55
CA ALA A 379 -13.38 20.56 1.58
C ALA A 379 -13.18 19.35 2.51
N GLU A 380 -14.25 18.63 2.86
CA GLU A 380 -14.17 17.38 3.63
C GLU A 380 -13.38 16.31 2.86
N ILE A 381 -13.68 16.09 1.57
CA ILE A 381 -12.97 15.14 0.71
C ILE A 381 -11.47 15.45 0.69
N GLN A 382 -11.10 16.72 0.47
CA GLN A 382 -9.69 17.12 0.45
C GLN A 382 -9.00 16.90 1.80
N GLN A 383 -9.69 17.18 2.91
CA GLN A 383 -9.16 16.92 4.24
C GLN A 383 -8.97 15.42 4.48
N ARG A 384 -9.95 14.58 4.16
CA ARG A 384 -9.86 13.11 4.33
C ARG A 384 -8.74 12.52 3.47
N GLN A 385 -8.51 13.05 2.26
CA GLN A 385 -7.36 12.68 1.43
C GLN A 385 -6.03 13.06 2.09
N ALA A 386 -5.93 14.26 2.67
CA ALA A 386 -4.74 14.70 3.39
C ALA A 386 -4.45 13.86 4.64
N ILE A 387 -5.48 13.44 5.37
CA ILE A 387 -5.35 12.50 6.50
C ILE A 387 -4.83 11.14 6.00
N GLY A 388 -5.34 10.64 4.87
CA GLY A 388 -4.82 9.44 4.22
C GLY A 388 -3.33 9.54 3.90
N GLN A 389 -2.85 10.69 3.43
CA GLN A 389 -1.42 10.94 3.18
C GLN A 389 -0.58 10.92 4.47
N ILE A 390 -1.13 11.38 5.60
CA ILE A 390 -0.46 11.28 6.90
C ILE A 390 -0.34 9.81 7.31
N GLU A 391 -1.44 9.06 7.23
CA GLU A 391 -1.48 7.63 7.50
C GLU A 391 -0.46 6.85 6.65
N ASP A 392 -0.37 7.13 5.35
CA ASP A 392 0.62 6.53 4.45
C ASP A 392 2.06 6.96 4.76
N GLY A 393 2.23 8.23 5.17
CA GLY A 393 3.50 8.80 5.62
C GLY A 393 4.01 8.20 6.93
N MET A 394 3.11 7.76 7.80
CA MET A 394 3.43 7.12 9.08
C MET A 394 3.47 5.60 9.00
N GLN A 395 2.86 5.02 7.96
CA GLN A 395 2.51 3.60 7.89
C GLN A 395 1.72 3.12 9.12
N GLN A 396 0.79 3.96 9.59
CA GLN A 396 -0.04 3.70 10.77
C GLN A 396 -1.51 4.00 10.48
N PRO A 397 -2.44 3.10 10.83
CA PRO A 397 -3.86 3.27 10.54
C PRO A 397 -4.48 4.36 11.41
N ILE A 398 -5.21 5.30 10.78
CA ILE A 398 -5.85 6.45 11.43
C ILE A 398 -7.37 6.36 11.35
N PHE A 399 -7.94 5.95 10.21
CA PHE A 399 -9.39 5.91 10.01
C PHE A 399 -10.12 4.77 10.74
N ASP A 400 -9.40 3.68 10.98
CA ASP A 400 -9.88 2.50 11.68
C ASP A 400 -8.77 2.08 12.65
N HIS A 401 -8.94 2.29 13.95
CA HIS A 401 -7.93 2.01 15.00
C HIS A 401 -7.58 0.51 15.16
N THR A 402 -7.51 -0.25 14.07
CA THR A 402 -6.99 -1.60 14.00
C THR A 402 -5.47 -1.52 14.06
N SER A 403 -4.84 -1.93 15.16
CA SER A 403 -3.39 -1.76 15.30
C SER A 403 -2.60 -2.62 14.30
N ALA A 404 -1.39 -2.18 13.89
CA ALA A 404 -0.47 -2.96 13.07
C ALA A 404 -0.11 -4.34 13.68
N ALA A 405 -0.22 -4.46 15.01
CA ALA A 405 -0.07 -5.72 15.75
C ALA A 405 -1.26 -6.68 15.54
N GLN A 406 -2.48 -6.16 15.39
CA GLN A 406 -3.64 -6.97 15.02
C GLN A 406 -3.53 -7.43 13.56
N VAL A 407 -3.05 -6.59 12.64
CA VAL A 407 -2.78 -7.00 11.25
C VAL A 407 -1.69 -8.08 11.20
N SER A 408 -0.60 -7.94 11.96
CA SER A 408 0.45 -8.96 12.06
C SER A 408 -0.04 -10.27 12.70
N GLY A 409 -0.80 -10.19 13.80
CA GLY A 409 -1.39 -11.38 14.45
C GLY A 409 -2.45 -12.08 13.59
N LEU A 410 -3.16 -11.35 12.74
CA LEU A 410 -4.11 -11.91 11.78
C LEU A 410 -3.40 -12.52 10.57
N LEU A 411 -2.27 -11.97 10.13
CA LEU A 411 -1.40 -12.59 9.12
C LEU A 411 -0.79 -13.91 9.62
N GLU A 412 -0.42 -13.99 10.90
CA GLU A 412 0.03 -15.24 11.55
C GLU A 412 -1.10 -16.28 11.66
N ASN A 413 -2.33 -15.87 11.95
CA ASN A 413 -3.48 -16.79 11.97
C ASN A 413 -3.88 -17.26 10.56
N ASN A 414 -3.75 -16.42 9.53
CA ASN A 414 -4.01 -16.83 8.14
C ASN A 414 -2.94 -17.83 7.63
N GLN A 415 -1.69 -17.78 8.14
CA GLN A 415 -0.68 -18.82 7.86
C GLN A 415 -1.03 -20.19 8.46
N ARG A 416 -1.84 -20.27 9.53
CA ARG A 416 -2.30 -21.54 10.10
C ARG A 416 -3.49 -22.16 9.36
N ASN A 417 -4.22 -21.36 8.59
CA ASN A 417 -5.45 -21.76 7.89
C ASN A 417 -5.32 -21.82 6.36
N SER A 418 -4.13 -21.56 5.82
CA SER A 418 -3.82 -21.94 4.43
C SER A 418 -3.57 -23.46 4.35
N PRO A 419 -4.09 -24.14 3.31
CA PRO A 419 -3.93 -25.59 3.12
C PRO A 419 -2.47 -26.04 2.96
#